data_AF-A0A256XF97-F1
#
_entry.id   AF-A0A256XF97-F1
#
_cell.length_a   1.000
_cell.length_b   1.000
_cell.length_c   1.000
_cell.angle_alpha   90.00
_cell.angle_beta   90.00
_cell.angle_gamma   90.00
#
_symmetry.space_group_name_H-M   'P 1'
#
loop_
_entity.id
_entity.type
_entity.pdbx_description
1 polymer ?
#
loop_
_entity_poly.entity_id
_entity_poly.type
_entity_poly.pdbx_seq_one_letter_code
_entity_poly.pdbx_strand_id
1 'polypeptide(L)'
;MDIRLKLYVPKTLLCFTLNSITLSSISNLDTRVCSPGFSSSMIQLITTLLTIKVLLRLLLQFSTFTSRCVFRGEFFKQQLSKHISDLMKGRVSRFIEIGKHITFKRMFLEQVLSGKKRSTIRLGIVRPRFSEVYIACENYVYAIAEIERVEYLKVHELDEDIVKSEGFRCREELLKALKRIYSKLDTTDYVTLIWFKVKKIFDKPKRLDKIIEKS
;
A
#
# COMPACT_ATOMS: atom_id res chain seq x y z
N MET A 1 -30.66 5.46 -17.39
CA MET A 1 -29.83 4.47 -16.68
C MET A 1 -28.98 5.21 -15.67
N ASP A 2 -29.38 5.13 -14.41
CA ASP A 2 -28.89 5.98 -13.32
C ASP A 2 -27.76 5.25 -12.58
N ILE A 3 -26.50 5.62 -12.85
CA ILE A 3 -25.33 4.97 -12.25
C ILE A 3 -24.96 5.75 -10.98
N ARG A 4 -25.54 5.34 -9.85
CA ARG A 4 -25.09 5.80 -8.53
C ARG A 4 -23.70 5.23 -8.24
N LEU A 5 -22.67 6.03 -8.48
CA LEU A 5 -21.32 5.81 -7.96
C LEU A 5 -21.36 5.86 -6.42
N LYS A 6 -21.44 4.68 -5.78
CA LYS A 6 -21.14 4.54 -4.35
C LYS A 6 -19.65 4.78 -4.16
N LEU A 7 -19.27 6.02 -3.89
CA LEU A 7 -17.95 6.37 -3.38
C LEU A 7 -17.75 5.65 -2.03
N TYR A 8 -16.84 4.68 -2.03
CA TYR A 8 -16.38 4.00 -0.83
C TYR A 8 -15.52 4.96 -0.03
N VAL A 9 -16.10 5.57 1.00
CA VAL A 9 -15.35 6.29 2.04
C VAL A 9 -14.84 5.24 3.04
N PRO A 10 -13.52 5.07 3.24
CA PRO A 10 -13.01 4.10 4.18
C PRO A 10 -13.47 4.43 5.61
N LYS A 11 -13.99 3.42 6.33
CA LYS A 11 -14.44 3.49 7.73
C LYS A 11 -13.35 3.92 8.74
N THR A 12 -12.11 4.17 8.30
CA THR A 12 -11.05 4.73 9.14
C THR A 12 -11.23 6.21 9.47
N LEU A 13 -12.17 6.91 8.82
CA LEU A 13 -12.58 8.28 9.18
C LEU A 13 -13.63 8.36 10.29
N LEU A 14 -14.15 7.23 10.78
CA LEU A 14 -15.16 7.21 11.85
C LEU A 14 -14.59 6.88 13.24
N CYS A 15 -13.26 6.78 13.39
CA CYS A 15 -12.63 6.35 14.65
C CYS A 15 -11.72 7.41 15.31
N PHE A 16 -11.79 8.66 14.90
CA PHE A 16 -11.12 9.77 15.61
C PHE A 16 -12.10 10.91 15.93
N THR A 17 -13.28 10.55 16.42
CA THR A 17 -13.99 11.36 17.39
C THR A 17 -14.01 10.55 18.68
N LEU A 18 -13.73 11.22 19.81
CA LEU A 18 -13.60 10.67 21.16
C LEU A 18 -12.18 10.22 21.54
N ASN A 19 -11.27 11.18 21.63
CA ASN A 19 -10.56 11.34 22.90
C ASN A 19 -10.72 12.79 23.33
N SER A 20 -11.79 13.00 24.09
CA SER A 20 -11.89 14.07 25.07
C SER A 20 -10.63 14.02 25.95
N ILE A 21 -9.63 14.82 25.59
CA ILE A 21 -8.64 15.25 26.58
C ILE A 21 -9.41 16.22 27.46
N THR A 22 -9.92 15.67 28.55
CA THR A 22 -10.34 16.42 29.72
C THR A 22 -9.21 17.37 30.09
N LEU A 23 -9.47 18.67 29.99
CA LEU A 23 -8.60 19.77 30.43
C LEU A 23 -8.46 19.84 31.97
N SER A 24 -8.61 18.73 32.68
CA SER A 24 -8.60 18.66 34.15
C SER A 24 -7.29 18.16 34.76
N SER A 25 -6.20 18.05 33.98
CA SER A 25 -4.91 17.56 34.52
C SER A 25 -3.73 18.52 34.32
N ILE A 26 -3.97 19.76 33.88
CA ILE A 26 -2.94 20.82 33.88
C ILE A 26 -3.35 21.90 34.87
N SER A 27 -3.47 21.53 36.15
CA SER A 27 -3.54 22.50 37.25
C SER A 27 -2.53 22.23 38.36
N ASN A 28 -1.59 21.30 38.16
CA ASN A 28 -0.53 21.01 39.12
C ASN A 28 0.84 20.96 38.43
N LEU A 29 1.28 22.10 37.90
CA LEU A 29 2.71 22.38 37.87
C LEU A 29 2.98 23.41 38.96
N ASP A 30 3.52 22.90 40.06
CA ASP A 30 4.01 23.64 41.21
C ASP A 30 5.15 24.57 40.73
N THR A 31 4.82 25.83 40.45
CA THR A 31 5.81 26.86 40.13
C THR A 31 6.42 27.37 41.42
N ARG A 32 7.42 26.64 41.95
CA ARG A 32 8.42 27.22 42.85
C ARG A 32 9.71 27.46 42.09
N VAL A 33 9.77 28.61 41.42
CA VAL A 33 11.04 29.28 41.12
C VAL A 33 10.87 30.77 41.43
N CYS A 34 11.47 31.18 42.54
CA CYS A 34 11.63 32.58 42.90
C CYS A 34 12.68 33.24 42.00
N SER A 35 12.37 34.36 41.37
CA SER A 35 13.17 35.60 41.32
C SER A 35 12.45 36.68 40.48
N PRO A 36 12.48 37.96 40.89
CA PRO A 36 11.62 39.02 40.34
C PRO A 36 12.28 39.73 39.15
N GLY A 37 11.48 40.18 38.17
CA GLY A 37 11.97 41.11 37.15
C GLY A 37 11.30 41.10 35.78
N PHE A 38 10.28 40.26 35.53
CA PHE A 38 9.62 40.22 34.21
C PHE A 38 8.16 40.66 34.33
N SER A 39 7.79 41.71 33.58
CA SER A 39 6.42 42.21 33.50
C SER A 39 5.47 41.12 33.02
N SER A 40 4.22 41.11 33.52
CA SER A 40 3.19 40.14 33.13
C SER A 40 3.00 40.02 31.61
N SER A 41 3.25 41.12 30.87
CA SER A 41 3.25 41.16 29.41
C SER A 41 4.34 40.30 28.74
N MET A 42 5.52 40.18 29.32
CA MET A 42 6.60 39.35 28.75
C MET A 42 6.32 37.85 28.88
N ILE A 43 5.71 37.43 29.99
CA ILE A 43 5.35 36.02 30.21
C ILE A 43 4.24 35.58 29.22
N GLN A 44 3.28 36.48 28.92
CA GLN A 44 2.25 36.21 27.91
C GLN A 44 2.83 36.09 26.49
N LEU A 45 3.83 36.89 26.13
CA LEU A 45 4.52 36.81 24.84
C LEU A 45 5.30 35.49 24.67
N ILE A 46 6.01 35.04 25.71
CA ILE A 46 6.81 33.81 25.65
C ILE A 46 5.90 32.58 25.55
N THR A 47 4.80 32.55 26.31
CA THR A 47 3.83 31.44 26.27
C THR A 47 3.06 31.37 24.94
N THR A 48 2.69 32.51 24.35
CA THR A 48 2.11 32.55 22.99
C THR A 48 3.11 32.13 21.91
N LEU A 49 4.37 32.55 22.01
CA LEU A 49 5.43 32.09 21.09
C LEU A 49 5.68 30.58 21.20
N LEU A 50 5.66 30.01 22.41
CA LEU A 50 5.85 28.57 22.61
C LEU A 50 4.69 27.76 22.01
N THR A 51 3.45 28.21 22.21
CA THR A 51 2.25 27.54 21.67
C THR A 51 2.21 27.60 20.14
N ILE A 52 2.54 28.75 19.54
CA ILE A 52 2.66 28.87 18.07
C ILE A 52 3.74 27.93 17.54
N LYS A 53 4.90 27.82 18.20
CA LYS A 53 6.00 26.95 17.77
C LYS A 53 5.62 25.46 17.85
N VAL A 54 4.87 25.05 18.86
CA VAL A 54 4.31 23.69 18.98
C VAL A 54 3.27 23.42 17.89
N LEU A 55 2.37 24.38 17.62
CA LEU A 55 1.36 24.26 16.58
C LEU A 55 1.98 24.18 15.17
N LEU A 56 3.00 25.01 14.90
CA LEU A 56 3.72 25.00 13.63
C LEU A 56 4.44 23.67 13.41
N ARG A 57 5.01 23.07 14.47
CA ARG A 57 5.66 21.75 14.41
C ARG A 57 4.66 20.63 14.14
N LEU A 58 3.47 20.70 14.73
CA LEU A 58 2.37 19.76 14.46
C LEU A 58 1.85 19.89 13.03
N LEU A 59 1.71 21.11 12.50
CA LEU A 59 1.28 21.35 11.12
C LEU A 59 2.30 20.86 10.08
N LEU A 60 3.60 21.00 10.36
CA LEU A 60 4.66 20.43 9.52
C LEU A 60 4.72 18.89 9.57
N GLN A 61 4.33 18.28 10.69
CA GLN A 61 4.15 16.82 10.75
C GLN A 61 2.90 16.36 9.99
N PHE A 62 1.84 17.15 9.97
CA PHE A 62 0.63 16.84 9.21
C PHE A 62 0.85 16.89 7.69
N SER A 63 1.61 17.87 7.17
CA SER A 63 1.89 17.96 5.72
C SER A 63 2.78 16.83 5.19
N THR A 64 3.69 16.31 6.01
CA THR A 64 4.48 15.12 5.67
C THR A 64 3.67 13.83 5.75
N PHE A 65 2.58 13.81 6.54
CA PHE A 65 1.68 12.66 6.66
C PHE A 65 0.68 12.57 5.49
N THR A 66 0.12 13.69 5.03
CA THR A 66 -0.81 13.72 3.88
C THR A 66 -0.11 13.34 2.58
N SER A 67 1.18 13.70 2.43
CA SER A 67 1.98 13.39 1.25
C SER A 67 2.16 11.89 1.00
N ARG A 68 2.15 11.07 2.07
CA ARG A 68 2.30 9.61 1.94
C ARG A 68 1.00 8.89 1.57
N CYS A 69 -0.17 9.48 1.89
CA CYS A 69 -1.48 8.89 1.61
C CYS A 69 -2.06 9.30 0.25
N VAL A 70 -1.81 10.53 -0.23
CA VAL A 70 -2.39 11.03 -1.49
C VAL A 70 -1.66 10.47 -2.72
N PHE A 71 -0.35 10.26 -2.63
CA PHE A 71 0.49 9.85 -3.76
C PHE A 71 0.12 8.48 -4.36
N ARG A 72 -0.40 7.55 -3.55
CA ARG A 72 -0.75 6.18 -3.98
C ARG A 72 -2.02 6.10 -4.83
N GLY A 73 -2.95 7.04 -4.67
CA GLY A 73 -4.24 7.03 -5.38
C GLY A 73 -4.21 7.69 -6.75
N GLU A 74 -3.43 8.76 -6.91
CA GLU A 74 -3.36 9.52 -8.17
C GLU A 74 -2.51 8.84 -9.25
N PHE A 75 -1.40 8.22 -8.86
CA PHE A 75 -0.56 7.44 -9.78
C PHE A 75 -1.37 6.31 -10.45
N PHE A 76 -2.24 5.64 -9.69
CA PHE A 76 -3.12 4.59 -10.20
C PHE A 76 -4.14 5.14 -11.22
N LYS A 77 -4.73 6.31 -10.98
CA LYS A 77 -5.70 6.93 -11.91
C LYS A 77 -5.07 7.25 -13.27
N GLN A 78 -3.82 7.73 -13.30
CA GLN A 78 -3.13 8.06 -14.54
C GLN A 78 -2.79 6.81 -15.37
N GLN A 79 -2.31 5.74 -14.73
CA GLN A 79 -2.02 4.50 -15.45
C GLN A 79 -3.30 3.82 -15.96
N LEU A 80 -4.40 3.93 -15.19
CA LEU A 80 -5.70 3.40 -15.56
C LEU A 80 -6.35 4.17 -16.73
N SER A 81 -6.14 5.48 -16.87
CA SER A 81 -6.72 6.25 -17.98
C SER A 81 -6.11 5.90 -19.33
N LYS A 82 -4.77 5.73 -19.38
CA LYS A 82 -4.05 5.21 -20.56
C LYS A 82 -4.58 3.82 -20.94
N HIS A 83 -4.89 3.01 -19.93
CA HIS A 83 -5.39 1.66 -20.09
C HIS A 83 -6.86 1.60 -20.57
N ILE A 84 -7.75 2.47 -20.07
CA ILE A 84 -9.15 2.56 -20.54
C ILE A 84 -9.21 2.90 -22.03
N SER A 85 -8.30 3.74 -22.54
CA SER A 85 -8.18 4.05 -23.97
C SER A 85 -7.85 2.80 -24.81
N ASP A 86 -6.96 1.93 -24.31
CA ASP A 86 -6.63 0.67 -24.99
C ASP A 86 -7.72 -0.40 -24.82
N LEU A 87 -8.46 -0.38 -23.70
CA LEU A 87 -9.63 -1.24 -23.47
C LEU A 87 -10.75 -0.95 -24.48
N MET A 88 -10.95 0.33 -24.82
CA MET A 88 -11.91 0.76 -25.85
C MET A 88 -11.52 0.31 -27.27
N LYS A 89 -10.28 -0.14 -27.50
CA LYS A 89 -9.83 -0.74 -28.78
C LYS A 89 -10.13 -2.24 -28.90
N GLY A 90 -10.97 -2.79 -28.01
CA GLY A 90 -11.59 -4.11 -28.18
C GLY A 90 -10.69 -5.33 -27.97
N ARG A 91 -9.47 -5.15 -27.42
CA ARG A 91 -8.47 -6.22 -27.27
C ARG A 91 -8.26 -6.76 -25.86
N VAL A 92 -8.90 -6.19 -24.82
CA VAL A 92 -8.71 -6.70 -23.46
C VAL A 92 -10.03 -6.94 -22.75
N SER A 93 -10.35 -8.24 -22.64
CA SER A 93 -11.51 -8.75 -21.92
C SER A 93 -11.25 -8.68 -20.41
N ARG A 94 -11.80 -7.66 -19.77
CA ARG A 94 -12.11 -7.60 -18.33
C ARG A 94 -10.92 -7.48 -17.36
N PHE A 95 -11.08 -6.57 -16.41
CA PHE A 95 -10.20 -6.46 -15.24
C PHE A 95 -10.44 -7.65 -14.31
N ILE A 96 -9.36 -8.24 -13.79
CA ILE A 96 -9.43 -9.30 -12.79
C ILE A 96 -9.09 -8.71 -11.44
N GLU A 97 -10.01 -8.78 -10.48
CA GLU A 97 -9.73 -8.36 -9.12
C GLU A 97 -9.06 -9.47 -8.32
N ILE A 98 -8.03 -9.11 -7.53
CA ILE A 98 -7.42 -10.04 -6.57
C ILE A 98 -8.13 -9.85 -5.23
N GLY A 99 -8.44 -10.98 -4.60
CA GLY A 99 -8.92 -11.02 -3.22
C GLY A 99 -7.86 -10.61 -2.19
N LYS A 100 -8.12 -10.97 -0.93
CA LYS A 100 -7.29 -10.58 0.22
C LYS A 100 -5.97 -11.37 0.35
N HIS A 101 -5.66 -12.27 -0.58
CA HIS A 101 -4.47 -13.11 -0.51
C HIS A 101 -3.80 -13.33 -1.87
N ILE A 102 -2.49 -13.56 -1.83
CA ILE A 102 -1.66 -13.94 -2.97
C ILE A 102 -1.08 -15.32 -2.67
N THR A 103 -1.42 -16.29 -3.51
CA THR A 103 -0.91 -17.66 -3.39
C THR A 103 0.39 -17.79 -4.16
N PHE A 104 1.42 -18.28 -3.48
CA PHE A 104 2.71 -18.63 -4.07
C PHE A 104 2.92 -20.13 -4.06
N LYS A 105 3.72 -20.63 -5.01
CA LYS A 105 4.24 -22.00 -4.95
C LYS A 105 5.27 -22.09 -3.83
N ARG A 106 5.37 -23.27 -3.20
CA ARG A 106 6.31 -23.54 -2.09
C ARG A 106 7.75 -23.14 -2.40
N MET A 107 8.23 -23.34 -3.64
CA MET A 107 9.57 -22.96 -4.08
C MET A 107 9.89 -21.46 -3.95
N PHE A 108 8.89 -20.58 -3.99
CA PHE A 108 9.08 -19.13 -3.87
C PHE A 108 8.81 -18.62 -2.45
N LEU A 109 8.24 -19.46 -1.57
CA LEU A 109 7.79 -19.03 -0.25
C LEU A 109 8.95 -18.47 0.58
N GLU A 110 10.08 -19.17 0.62
CA GLU A 110 11.26 -18.73 1.36
C GLU A 110 11.81 -17.40 0.84
N GLN A 111 11.86 -17.22 -0.48
CA GLN A 111 12.32 -15.98 -1.11
C GLN A 111 11.38 -14.81 -0.82
N VAL A 112 10.07 -15.07 -0.75
CA VAL A 112 9.07 -14.07 -0.38
C VAL A 112 9.19 -13.70 1.10
N LEU A 113 9.28 -14.70 1.98
CA LEU A 113 9.36 -14.48 3.44
C LEU A 113 10.66 -13.80 3.86
N SER A 114 11.79 -14.13 3.23
CA SER A 114 13.07 -13.45 3.42
C SER A 114 13.09 -12.02 2.85
N GLY A 115 12.07 -11.63 2.09
CA GLY A 115 12.00 -10.33 1.43
C GLY A 115 12.90 -10.20 0.19
N LYS A 116 13.59 -11.27 -0.21
CA LYS A 116 14.40 -11.30 -1.44
C LYS A 116 13.53 -11.12 -2.68
N LYS A 117 12.37 -11.77 -2.72
CA LYS A 117 11.36 -11.60 -3.78
C LYS A 117 10.33 -10.55 -3.36
N ARG A 118 10.33 -9.41 -4.07
CA ARG A 118 9.49 -8.23 -3.77
C ARG A 118 8.41 -7.98 -4.81
N SER A 119 8.34 -8.81 -5.85
CA SER A 119 7.46 -8.63 -6.99
C SER A 119 6.90 -9.95 -7.50
N THR A 120 5.78 -9.87 -8.21
CA THR A 120 5.19 -10.99 -8.94
C THR A 120 4.52 -10.51 -10.22
N ILE A 121 4.68 -11.27 -11.30
CA ILE A 121 4.05 -11.03 -12.60
C ILE A 121 2.78 -11.88 -12.72
N ARG A 122 1.67 -11.25 -13.09
CA ARG A 122 0.40 -11.90 -13.43
C ARG A 122 -0.05 -11.51 -14.83
N LEU A 123 -0.66 -12.45 -15.55
CA LEU A 123 -1.22 -12.13 -16.87
C LEU A 123 -2.51 -11.33 -16.77
N GLY A 124 -2.72 -10.49 -17.78
CA GLY A 124 -3.85 -9.59 -17.89
C GLY A 124 -3.72 -8.39 -16.96
N ILE A 125 -4.84 -7.69 -16.81
CA ILE A 125 -4.92 -6.50 -15.96
C ILE A 125 -5.51 -6.90 -14.64
N VAL A 126 -4.65 -6.93 -13.63
CA VAL A 126 -4.99 -7.44 -12.33
C VAL A 126 -5.03 -6.28 -11.34
N ARG A 127 -6.16 -6.09 -10.67
CA ARG A 127 -6.36 -5.01 -9.71
C ARG A 127 -6.47 -5.56 -8.30
N PRO A 128 -5.49 -5.30 -7.42
CA PRO A 128 -5.66 -5.62 -6.01
C PRO A 128 -6.76 -4.74 -5.40
N ARG A 129 -7.71 -5.37 -4.72
CA ARG A 129 -8.77 -4.64 -4.00
C ARG A 129 -8.28 -4.07 -2.67
N PHE A 130 -7.27 -4.69 -2.08
CA PHE A 130 -6.73 -4.35 -0.77
C PHE A 130 -5.26 -3.98 -0.89
N SER A 131 -4.82 -2.98 -0.10
CA SER A 131 -3.41 -2.63 0.03
C SER A 131 -2.64 -3.64 0.86
N GLU A 132 -3.27 -4.28 1.84
CA GLU A 132 -2.70 -5.39 2.59
C GLU A 132 -3.28 -6.71 2.10
N VAL A 133 -2.39 -7.67 1.89
CA VAL A 133 -2.70 -9.01 1.40
C VAL A 133 -1.98 -10.06 2.22
N TYR A 134 -2.59 -11.23 2.34
CA TYR A 134 -1.97 -12.39 2.95
C TYR A 134 -1.12 -13.15 1.94
N ILE A 135 0.07 -13.56 2.36
CA ILE A 135 0.93 -14.48 1.60
C ILE A 135 0.51 -15.90 1.96
N ALA A 136 -0.04 -16.62 0.99
CA ALA A 136 -0.55 -17.98 1.15
C ALA A 136 0.26 -19.00 0.34
N CYS A 137 0.36 -20.22 0.86
CA CYS A 137 0.91 -21.39 0.19
C CYS A 137 0.15 -22.62 0.68
N GLU A 138 -0.32 -23.49 -0.22
CA GLU A 138 -0.98 -24.77 0.11
C GLU A 138 -2.07 -24.67 1.21
N ASN A 139 -2.98 -23.69 1.10
CA ASN A 139 -4.07 -23.42 2.05
C ASN A 139 -3.65 -22.89 3.44
N TYR A 140 -2.39 -22.50 3.59
CA TYR A 140 -1.88 -21.84 4.78
C TYR A 140 -1.38 -20.44 4.49
N VAL A 141 -1.54 -19.54 5.45
CA VAL A 141 -1.06 -18.15 5.44
C VAL A 141 0.17 -18.04 6.32
N TYR A 142 1.24 -17.50 5.73
CA TYR A 142 2.56 -17.41 6.37
C TYR A 142 2.93 -15.97 6.74
N ALA A 143 2.41 -14.98 6.02
CA ALA A 143 2.74 -13.58 6.26
C ALA A 143 1.64 -12.63 5.83
N ILE A 144 1.75 -11.39 6.30
CA ILE A 144 1.04 -10.22 5.81
C ILE A 144 2.01 -9.38 4.99
N ALA A 145 1.61 -9.00 3.78
CA ALA A 145 2.37 -8.13 2.90
C ALA A 145 1.54 -6.91 2.52
N GLU A 146 2.22 -5.79 2.31
CA GLU A 146 1.66 -4.55 1.81
C GLU A 146 2.03 -4.40 0.34
N ILE A 147 1.03 -4.15 -0.51
CA ILE A 147 1.22 -3.84 -1.92
C ILE A 147 1.74 -2.40 -2.02
N GLU A 148 2.95 -2.25 -2.54
CA GLU A 148 3.61 -0.96 -2.65
C GLU A 148 3.15 -0.19 -3.87
N ARG A 149 3.16 -0.85 -5.03
CA ARG A 149 2.74 -0.32 -6.32
C ARG A 149 2.32 -1.45 -7.26
N VAL A 150 1.50 -1.09 -8.24
CA VAL A 150 1.04 -1.99 -9.30
C VAL A 150 1.35 -1.31 -10.62
N GLU A 151 2.04 -2.01 -11.50
CA GLU A 151 2.40 -1.52 -12.82
C GLU A 151 1.73 -2.41 -13.88
N TYR A 152 1.09 -1.77 -14.84
CA TYR A 152 0.50 -2.41 -16.00
C TYR A 152 1.41 -2.19 -17.19
N LEU A 153 1.97 -3.27 -17.70
CA LEU A 153 2.92 -3.28 -18.81
C LEU A 153 2.41 -4.23 -19.89
N LYS A 154 2.85 -4.04 -21.12
CA LYS A 154 2.75 -5.06 -22.16
C LYS A 154 3.93 -6.01 -22.04
N VAL A 155 3.77 -7.24 -22.54
CA VAL A 155 4.83 -8.25 -22.54
C VAL A 155 6.12 -7.73 -23.21
N HIS A 156 6.01 -6.86 -24.22
CA HIS A 156 7.17 -6.26 -24.85
C HIS A 156 7.86 -5.13 -24.06
N GLU A 157 7.18 -4.56 -23.07
CA GLU A 157 7.68 -3.48 -22.18
C GLU A 157 8.36 -4.05 -20.92
N LEU A 158 8.61 -5.37 -20.86
CA LEU A 158 9.34 -5.99 -19.76
C LEU A 158 10.85 -5.75 -19.91
N ASP A 159 11.34 -4.73 -19.20
CA ASP A 159 12.75 -4.31 -19.19
C ASP A 159 13.65 -5.27 -18.39
N GLU A 160 14.96 -5.21 -18.66
CA GLU A 160 15.96 -6.06 -18.00
C GLU A 160 15.98 -5.94 -16.47
N ASP A 161 15.72 -4.76 -15.93
CA ASP A 161 15.72 -4.54 -14.48
C ASP A 161 14.59 -5.32 -13.81
N ILE A 162 13.43 -5.39 -14.46
CA ILE A 162 12.28 -6.19 -14.01
C ILE A 162 12.64 -7.68 -14.10
N VAL A 163 13.24 -8.10 -15.21
CA VAL A 163 13.70 -9.49 -15.44
C VAL A 163 14.68 -9.94 -14.35
N LYS A 164 15.68 -9.11 -14.05
CA LYS A 164 16.68 -9.37 -12.99
C LYS A 164 16.02 -9.40 -11.61
N SER A 165 15.07 -8.51 -11.34
CA SER A 165 14.33 -8.48 -10.06
C SER A 165 13.47 -9.73 -9.84
N GLU A 166 12.98 -10.36 -10.92
CA GLU A 166 12.26 -11.64 -10.87
C GLU A 166 13.20 -12.86 -10.79
N GLY A 167 14.52 -12.65 -10.92
CA GLY A 167 15.53 -13.70 -10.81
C GLY A 167 15.87 -14.39 -12.13
N PHE A 168 15.52 -13.80 -13.27
CA PHE A 168 15.87 -14.31 -14.60
C PHE A 168 17.12 -13.63 -15.14
N ARG A 169 17.91 -14.33 -15.96
CA ARG A 169 19.15 -13.80 -16.53
C ARG A 169 18.88 -12.86 -17.70
N CYS A 170 17.90 -13.19 -18.53
CA CYS A 170 17.52 -12.41 -19.70
C CYS A 170 16.01 -12.45 -19.96
N ARG A 171 15.55 -11.51 -20.77
CA ARG A 171 14.13 -11.34 -21.11
C ARG A 171 13.58 -12.59 -21.81
N GLU A 172 14.36 -13.23 -22.68
CA GLU A 172 13.95 -14.44 -23.41
C GLU A 172 13.69 -15.60 -22.44
N GLU A 173 14.45 -15.70 -21.35
CA GLU A 173 14.27 -16.72 -20.32
C GLU A 173 12.96 -16.52 -19.56
N LEU A 174 12.69 -15.27 -19.16
CA LEU A 174 11.41 -14.91 -18.53
C LEU A 174 10.23 -15.20 -19.46
N LEU A 175 10.31 -14.81 -20.74
CA LEU A 175 9.26 -15.06 -21.72
C LEU A 175 9.02 -16.56 -21.95
N LYS A 176 10.09 -17.37 -22.02
CA LYS A 176 9.98 -18.83 -22.12
C LYS A 176 9.31 -19.42 -20.87
N ALA A 177 9.68 -18.96 -19.68
CA ALA A 177 9.05 -19.40 -18.43
C ALA A 177 7.57 -19.02 -18.37
N LEU A 178 7.22 -17.79 -18.75
CA LEU A 178 5.83 -17.34 -18.83
C LEU A 178 5.03 -18.15 -19.85
N LYS A 179 5.57 -18.42 -21.06
CA LYS A 179 4.93 -19.26 -22.08
C LYS A 179 4.70 -20.71 -21.62
N ARG A 180 5.57 -21.25 -20.76
CA ARG A 180 5.38 -22.59 -20.17
C ARG A 180 4.22 -22.63 -19.18
N ILE A 181 4.04 -21.55 -18.40
CA ILE A 181 2.94 -21.44 -17.42
C ILE A 181 1.63 -21.09 -18.12
N TYR A 182 1.72 -20.26 -19.17
CA TYR A 182 0.60 -19.70 -19.90
C TYR A 182 0.76 -20.01 -21.39
N SER A 183 0.14 -21.09 -21.84
CA SER A 183 0.36 -21.69 -23.17
C SER A 183 0.04 -20.77 -24.37
N LYS A 184 -0.64 -19.65 -24.16
CA LYS A 184 -0.93 -18.61 -25.15
C LYS A 184 -0.48 -17.27 -24.59
N LEU A 185 0.61 -16.73 -25.13
CA LEU A 185 1.18 -15.45 -24.70
C LEU A 185 1.70 -14.69 -25.92
N ASP A 186 1.04 -13.58 -26.24
CA ASP A 186 1.40 -12.63 -27.28
C ASP A 186 2.31 -11.53 -26.68
N THR A 187 3.13 -10.89 -27.51
CA THR A 187 3.98 -9.77 -27.09
C THR A 187 3.17 -8.50 -26.80
N THR A 188 1.96 -8.42 -27.33
CA THR A 188 1.02 -7.31 -27.13
C THR A 188 0.11 -7.48 -25.93
N ASP A 189 0.11 -8.66 -25.31
CA ASP A 189 -0.69 -8.95 -24.12
C ASP A 189 -0.26 -8.11 -22.93
N TYR A 190 -1.22 -7.82 -22.05
CA TYR A 190 -0.95 -7.13 -20.80
C TYR A 190 -0.44 -8.10 -19.73
N VAL A 191 0.50 -7.59 -18.95
CA VAL A 191 1.01 -8.18 -17.71
C VAL A 191 0.91 -7.15 -16.60
N THR A 192 0.56 -7.63 -15.41
CA THR A 192 0.54 -6.83 -14.21
C THR A 192 1.71 -7.22 -13.32
N LEU A 193 2.57 -6.27 -13.03
CA LEU A 193 3.64 -6.40 -12.05
C LEU A 193 3.15 -5.84 -10.71
N ILE A 194 3.11 -6.69 -9.69
CA ILE A 194 2.64 -6.33 -8.35
C ILE A 194 3.86 -6.31 -7.44
N TRP A 195 4.21 -5.12 -6.97
CA TRP A 195 5.26 -4.93 -5.99
C TRP A 195 4.67 -4.98 -4.59
N PHE A 196 5.30 -5.76 -3.72
CA PHE A 196 4.85 -5.92 -2.35
C PHE A 196 6.04 -6.02 -1.39
N LYS A 197 5.76 -5.67 -0.13
CA LYS A 197 6.72 -5.77 0.96
C LYS A 197 6.11 -6.54 2.11
N VAL A 198 6.83 -7.55 2.59
CA VAL A 198 6.40 -8.33 3.77
C VAL A 198 6.48 -7.43 5.00
N LYS A 199 5.37 -7.36 5.74
CA LYS A 199 5.21 -6.54 6.95
C LYS A 199 5.36 -7.36 8.21
N LYS A 200 4.74 -8.55 8.22
CA LYS A 200 4.70 -9.44 9.38
C LYS A 200 4.73 -10.89 8.91
N ILE A 201 5.61 -11.67 9.51
CA ILE A 201 5.67 -13.12 9.35
C ILE A 201 4.98 -13.74 10.58
N PHE A 202 4.24 -14.82 10.39
CA PHE A 202 3.64 -15.58 11.48
C PHE A 202 4.60 -16.68 11.94
N ASP A 203 4.76 -16.84 13.27
CA ASP A 203 5.61 -17.89 13.84
C ASP A 203 5.09 -19.29 13.50
N LYS A 204 3.76 -19.43 13.38
CA LYS A 204 3.09 -20.64 12.93
C LYS A 204 2.13 -20.31 11.79
N PRO A 205 2.13 -21.08 10.69
CA PRO A 205 1.23 -20.85 9.57
C PRO A 205 -0.23 -20.99 10.02
N LYS A 206 -1.07 -20.08 9.56
CA LYS A 206 -2.50 -20.07 9.88
C LYS A 206 -3.29 -20.68 8.73
N ARG A 207 -4.35 -21.40 9.05
CA ARG A 207 -5.27 -21.95 8.06
C ARG A 207 -6.01 -20.83 7.31
N LEU A 208 -6.02 -20.90 5.97
CA LEU A 208 -6.58 -19.85 5.11
C LEU A 208 -8.10 -19.71 5.26
N ASP A 209 -8.81 -20.84 5.37
CA ASP A 209 -10.25 -20.95 5.67
C ASP A 209 -10.64 -20.08 6.87
N LYS A 210 -9.90 -20.20 7.97
CA LYS A 210 -10.15 -19.43 9.20
C LYS A 210 -9.93 -17.93 9.07
N ILE A 211 -9.18 -17.49 8.05
CA ILE A 211 -8.89 -16.07 7.80
C ILE A 211 -9.93 -15.47 6.86
N ILE A 212 -10.36 -16.23 5.85
CA ILE A 212 -11.37 -15.79 4.88
C ILE A 212 -12.73 -15.59 5.57
N GLU A 213 -13.13 -16.47 6.50
CA GLU A 213 -14.40 -16.37 7.22
C GLU A 213 -14.53 -15.15 8.14
N LYS A 214 -13.41 -14.54 8.54
CA LYS A 214 -13.38 -13.35 9.42
C LYS A 214 -13.26 -12.02 8.67
N SER A 215 -13.23 -12.05 7.34
CA SER A 215 -12.88 -10.92 6.47
C SER A 215 -14.06 -10.38 5.69
#